data_AF-A0A4R8DFE2-F1
#
_entry.id   AF-A0A4R8DFE2-F1
#
_cell.length_a   1.000
_cell.length_b   1.000
_cell.length_c   1.000
_cell.angle_alpha   90.00
_cell.angle_beta   90.00
_cell.angle_gamma   90.00
#
_symmetry.space_group_name_H-M   'P 1'
#
loop_
_entity.id
_entity.type
_entity.pdbx_description
1 polymer ?
#
loop_
_entity_poly.entity_id
_entity_poly.type
_entity_poly.pdbx_seq_one_letter_code
_entity_poly.pdbx_strand_id
1 'polypeptide(L)'
;MKKAIFILALSCALLSWGVTGHRTCGRIAENHLTPAARAAIHDILGDESIADASTWADEVRSVPEFKNNGPWHYIDLPLGLSFDDFSTQVKGMTQPNAYWAVCKLENDLVSPHTSIEQKAVALKYIIHIVEDLHQPMHVSRAEDKGGNTIQLNYDGQGTNLHALWDSKLIDHGGLNDEQLAAQYDHIPSATIKEWQHASMIQWMWESYQITARLYTEVDQMKNRTVPDAYYDAHIPIVKERIQMAGIRLAGLLNQIFSGHFVAPAVPAVSVAAPAAAPASAASATAPAVVSAASGPYCDKVYGGRYFDNSGMTLLNLGGEYPNQKMTVVIRGEDRSKFKDAPETFYMGKQICVTGKQEMYKGRPEIVVTDPSQITVQ
;
A
#
# COMPACT_ATOMS: atom_id res chain seq x y z
N MET A 1 -26.47 34.67 -14.73
CA MET A 1 -26.29 33.22 -14.46
C MET A 1 -24.79 32.94 -14.44
N LYS A 2 -24.19 32.81 -13.24
CA LYS A 2 -22.75 32.54 -13.10
C LYS A 2 -22.54 31.02 -13.25
N LYS A 3 -21.80 30.62 -14.27
CA LYS A 3 -21.40 29.21 -14.47
C LYS A 3 -20.39 28.84 -13.38
N ALA A 4 -20.77 27.93 -12.49
CA ALA A 4 -19.83 27.31 -11.56
C ALA A 4 -18.97 26.32 -12.34
N ILE A 5 -17.67 26.60 -12.44
CA ILE A 5 -16.68 25.66 -12.95
C ILE A 5 -16.34 24.73 -11.80
N PHE A 6 -16.79 23.48 -11.89
CA PHE A 6 -16.30 22.42 -11.00
C PHE A 6 -14.88 22.07 -11.44
N ILE A 7 -13.88 22.54 -10.68
CA ILE A 7 -12.53 22.01 -10.76
C ILE A 7 -12.58 20.65 -10.06
N LEU A 8 -12.49 19.57 -10.85
CA LEU A 8 -12.27 18.23 -10.34
C LEU A 8 -10.85 18.23 -9.76
N ALA A 9 -10.74 18.41 -8.44
CA ALA A 9 -9.50 18.17 -7.73
C ALA A 9 -9.21 16.67 -7.81
N LEU A 10 -8.38 16.29 -8.78
CA LEU A 10 -7.74 14.98 -8.78
C LEU A 10 -6.85 14.98 -7.54
N SER A 11 -7.36 14.45 -6.43
CA SER A 11 -6.53 14.09 -5.30
C SER A 11 -5.55 13.05 -5.84
N CYS A 12 -4.34 13.51 -6.20
CA CYS A 12 -3.20 12.62 -6.32
C CYS A 12 -3.17 11.88 -4.99
N ALA A 13 -3.53 10.61 -5.05
CA ALA A 13 -3.44 9.74 -3.91
C ALA A 13 -2.01 9.89 -3.40
N LEU A 14 -1.89 10.05 -2.09
CA LEU A 14 -0.66 10.07 -1.32
C LEU A 14 -0.04 8.67 -1.36
N LEU A 15 0.11 8.13 -2.57
CA LEU A 15 0.85 6.91 -2.82
C LEU A 15 2.28 7.30 -2.54
N SER A 16 2.92 6.53 -1.67
CA SER A 16 4.36 6.52 -1.49
C SER A 16 5.04 6.04 -2.77
N TRP A 17 6.15 5.30 -2.72
CA TRP A 17 6.68 4.68 -3.94
C TRP A 17 5.50 4.18 -4.78
N GLY A 18 5.46 4.52 -6.06
CA GLY A 18 4.37 4.03 -6.90
C GLY A 18 4.33 2.51 -6.83
N VAL A 19 3.23 1.90 -7.28
CA VAL A 19 3.04 0.43 -7.30
C VAL A 19 4.30 -0.31 -7.75
N THR A 20 4.98 0.19 -8.79
CA THR A 20 6.24 -0.35 -9.31
C THR A 20 7.37 -0.32 -8.27
N GLY A 21 7.57 0.81 -7.57
CA GLY A 21 8.62 0.95 -6.56
C GLY A 21 8.40 0.04 -5.35
N HIS A 22 7.18 0.02 -4.79
CA HIS A 22 6.82 -0.88 -3.69
C HIS A 22 7.04 -2.34 -4.03
N ARG A 23 6.50 -2.80 -5.16
CA ARG A 23 6.67 -4.19 -5.59
C ARG A 23 8.12 -4.54 -5.83
N THR A 24 8.92 -3.60 -6.37
CA THR A 24 10.36 -3.81 -6.56
C THR A 24 11.06 -4.01 -5.21
N CYS A 25 10.81 -3.14 -4.23
CA CYS A 25 11.34 -3.28 -2.87
C CYS A 25 10.94 -4.63 -2.25
N GLY A 26 9.66 -4.99 -2.35
CA GLY A 26 9.13 -6.25 -1.84
C GLY A 26 9.78 -7.49 -2.46
N ARG A 27 9.98 -7.50 -3.78
CA ARG A 27 10.70 -8.59 -4.48
C ARG A 27 12.15 -8.72 -4.02
N ILE A 28 12.85 -7.59 -3.89
CA ILE A 28 14.21 -7.59 -3.34
C ILE A 28 14.15 -8.17 -1.93
N ALA A 29 13.24 -7.72 -1.06
CA ALA A 29 13.13 -8.24 0.29
C ALA A 29 12.95 -9.76 0.34
N GLU A 30 12.09 -10.32 -0.52
CA GLU A 30 11.85 -11.77 -0.61
C GLU A 30 13.11 -12.58 -0.91
N ASN A 31 14.01 -12.07 -1.74
CA ASN A 31 15.26 -12.75 -2.09
C ASN A 31 16.24 -12.83 -0.91
N HIS A 32 16.09 -11.97 0.10
CA HIS A 32 17.00 -11.87 1.25
C HIS A 32 16.39 -12.36 2.57
N LEU A 33 15.21 -12.99 2.53
CA LEU A 33 14.61 -13.64 3.69
C LEU A 33 15.34 -14.93 4.07
N THR A 34 15.54 -15.11 5.37
CA THR A 34 15.90 -16.40 5.97
C THR A 34 14.74 -17.40 5.81
N PRO A 35 15.01 -18.71 5.83
CA PRO A 35 13.95 -19.73 5.79
C PRO A 35 12.91 -19.59 6.90
N ALA A 36 13.34 -19.19 8.11
CA ALA A 36 12.44 -18.97 9.24
C ALA A 36 11.48 -17.80 9.00
N ALA A 37 12.00 -16.66 8.54
CA ALA A 37 11.15 -15.52 8.21
C ALA A 37 10.19 -15.84 7.06
N ARG A 38 10.66 -16.54 6.02
CA ARG A 38 9.80 -16.96 4.90
C ARG A 38 8.65 -17.84 5.35
N ALA A 39 8.91 -18.82 6.21
CA ALA A 39 7.87 -19.70 6.76
C ALA A 39 6.86 -18.91 7.61
N ALA A 40 7.33 -18.05 8.52
CA ALA A 40 6.46 -17.25 9.37
C ALA A 40 5.59 -16.27 8.57
N ILE A 41 6.16 -15.66 7.52
CA ILE A 41 5.42 -14.78 6.60
C ILE A 41 4.35 -15.56 5.84
N HIS A 42 4.67 -16.76 5.34
CA HIS A 42 3.69 -17.64 4.70
C HIS A 42 2.57 -18.06 5.67
N ASP A 43 2.88 -18.35 6.94
CA ASP A 43 1.86 -18.67 7.94
C ASP A 43 0.90 -17.49 8.20
N ILE A 44 1.34 -16.25 7.99
CA ILE A 44 0.56 -15.02 8.19
C ILE A 44 -0.20 -14.58 6.93
N LEU A 45 0.45 -14.62 5.77
CA LEU A 45 -0.07 -14.09 4.50
C LEU A 45 -0.60 -15.18 3.54
N GLY A 46 -0.32 -16.45 3.81
CA GLY A 46 -0.56 -17.54 2.87
C GLY A 46 0.31 -17.39 1.61
N ASP A 47 -0.33 -17.50 0.44
CA ASP A 47 0.33 -17.41 -0.87
C ASP A 47 0.55 -15.97 -1.35
N GLU A 48 0.14 -14.95 -0.57
CA GLU A 48 0.37 -13.55 -0.94
C GLU A 48 1.85 -13.18 -0.76
N SER A 49 2.48 -12.78 -1.86
CA SER A 49 3.89 -12.34 -1.87
C SER A 49 4.07 -11.03 -1.10
N ILE A 50 5.28 -10.75 -0.60
CA ILE A 50 5.63 -9.43 -0.04
C ILE A 50 5.44 -8.36 -1.10
N ALA A 51 5.82 -8.65 -2.35
CA ALA A 51 5.63 -7.73 -3.45
C ALA A 51 4.15 -7.35 -3.64
N ASP A 52 3.22 -8.32 -3.62
CA ASP A 52 1.79 -8.01 -3.72
C ASP A 52 1.24 -7.33 -2.46
N ALA A 53 1.71 -7.75 -1.28
CA ALA A 53 1.35 -7.15 0.00
C ALA A 53 1.81 -5.69 0.13
N SER A 54 2.90 -5.31 -0.55
CA SER A 54 3.54 -4.00 -0.44
C SER A 54 2.64 -2.82 -0.83
N THR A 55 1.64 -3.01 -1.68
CA THR A 55 0.74 -1.92 -2.11
C THR A 55 -0.55 -1.83 -1.29
N TRP A 56 -0.80 -2.82 -0.43
CA TRP A 56 -2.08 -2.96 0.26
C TRP A 56 -2.43 -1.76 1.15
N ALA A 57 -1.45 -1.19 1.86
CA ALA A 57 -1.68 -0.09 2.79
C ALA A 57 -2.29 1.15 2.09
N ASP A 58 -1.83 1.45 0.88
CA ASP A 58 -2.38 2.52 0.05
C ASP A 58 -3.75 2.17 -0.53
N GLU A 59 -3.93 0.92 -0.97
CA GLU A 59 -5.20 0.43 -1.51
C GLU A 59 -6.35 0.55 -0.50
N VAL A 60 -6.06 0.36 0.79
CA VAL A 60 -7.05 0.44 1.86
C VAL A 60 -7.20 1.81 2.49
N ARG A 61 -6.42 2.81 2.05
CA ARG A 61 -6.40 4.15 2.68
C ARG A 61 -7.76 4.84 2.75
N SER A 62 -8.67 4.57 1.81
CA SER A 62 -10.04 5.12 1.84
C SER A 62 -11.05 4.26 2.59
N VAL A 63 -10.68 3.06 3.03
CA VAL A 63 -11.56 2.15 3.78
C VAL A 63 -11.79 2.74 5.18
N PRO A 64 -13.04 2.79 5.67
CA PRO A 64 -13.36 3.46 6.94
C PRO A 64 -12.54 3.01 8.16
N GLU A 65 -12.12 1.75 8.18
CA GLU A 65 -11.28 1.16 9.23
C GLU A 65 -9.84 1.71 9.22
N PHE A 66 -9.29 2.01 8.03
CA PHE A 66 -7.90 2.39 7.84
C PHE A 66 -7.71 3.88 7.49
N LYS A 67 -8.80 4.63 7.29
CA LYS A 67 -8.77 6.04 6.84
C LYS A 67 -7.94 6.99 7.70
N ASN A 68 -7.72 6.65 8.97
CA ASN A 68 -6.96 7.46 9.91
C ASN A 68 -5.46 7.12 9.93
N ASN A 69 -5.03 6.11 9.15
CA ASN A 69 -3.63 5.67 9.08
C ASN A 69 -2.81 6.48 8.07
N GLY A 70 -3.40 7.49 7.41
CA GLY A 70 -2.68 8.36 6.47
C GLY A 70 -1.34 8.91 7.00
N PRO A 71 -1.24 9.34 8.27
CA PRO A 71 0.04 9.78 8.85
C PRO A 71 1.11 8.68 8.99
N TRP A 72 0.76 7.40 8.93
CA TRP A 72 1.70 6.29 9.07
C TRP A 72 2.66 6.15 7.88
N HIS A 73 2.42 6.88 6.80
CA HIS A 73 3.21 6.79 5.57
C HIS A 73 4.39 7.76 5.55
N TYR A 74 4.45 8.75 6.46
CA TYR A 74 5.46 9.81 6.36
C TYR A 74 5.89 10.35 7.72
N ILE A 75 6.92 11.19 7.69
CA ILE A 75 7.40 12.00 8.81
C ILE A 75 7.64 13.42 8.30
N ASP A 76 7.00 14.37 8.98
CA ASP A 76 7.20 15.80 8.75
C ASP A 76 8.13 16.41 9.80
N LEU A 77 9.21 17.04 9.35
CA LEU A 77 10.25 17.67 10.15
C LEU A 77 10.67 19.01 9.52
N PRO A 78 11.10 20.00 10.32
CA PRO A 78 11.77 21.18 9.77
C PRO A 78 13.07 20.78 9.06
N LEU A 79 13.49 21.56 8.07
CA LEU A 79 14.77 21.36 7.37
C LEU A 79 15.97 21.87 8.19
N GLY A 80 17.16 21.37 7.86
CA GLY A 80 18.44 21.86 8.41
C GLY A 80 18.79 21.34 9.80
N LEU A 81 18.16 20.26 10.26
CA LEU A 81 18.49 19.63 11.53
C LEU A 81 19.86 18.96 11.50
N SER A 82 20.54 18.94 12.65
CA SER A 82 21.65 18.01 12.89
C SER A 82 21.11 16.58 13.05
N PHE A 83 21.98 15.56 12.96
CA PHE A 83 21.56 14.17 13.21
C PHE A 83 20.97 13.98 14.62
N ASP A 84 21.58 14.60 15.64
CA ASP A 84 21.13 14.47 17.03
C ASP A 84 19.76 15.13 17.23
N ASP A 85 19.55 16.31 16.65
CA ASP A 85 18.26 17.00 16.69
C ASP A 85 17.18 16.22 15.93
N PHE A 86 17.52 15.69 14.75
CA PHE A 86 16.64 14.83 13.96
C PHE A 86 16.21 13.59 14.75
N SER A 87 17.17 12.84 15.29
CA SER A 87 16.93 11.64 16.11
C SER A 87 16.06 11.98 17.32
N THR A 88 16.35 13.08 18.01
CA THR A 88 15.59 13.52 19.19
C THR A 88 14.16 13.88 18.83
N GLN A 89 13.95 14.64 17.75
CA GLN A 89 12.61 15.04 17.32
C GLN A 89 11.78 13.85 16.87
N VAL A 90 12.32 12.96 16.02
CA VAL A 90 11.60 11.77 15.55
C VAL A 90 11.16 10.89 16.72
N LYS A 91 12.06 10.61 17.67
CA LYS A 91 11.74 9.80 18.86
C LYS A 91 10.79 10.52 19.81
N GLY A 92 10.79 11.84 19.82
CA GLY A 92 9.94 12.70 20.66
C GLY A 92 8.56 13.00 20.07
N MET A 93 8.27 12.59 18.83
CA MET A 93 6.97 12.84 18.21
C MET A 93 5.86 12.11 18.96
N THR A 94 4.83 12.86 19.35
CA THR A 94 3.67 12.34 20.12
C THR A 94 2.43 12.13 19.26
N GLN A 95 2.49 12.41 17.97
CA GLN A 95 1.42 12.13 17.01
C GLN A 95 1.78 10.89 16.18
N PRO A 96 0.79 10.08 15.73
CA PRO A 96 1.05 8.97 14.84
C PRO A 96 1.80 9.41 13.59
N ASN A 97 2.87 8.68 13.26
CA ASN A 97 3.72 8.89 12.11
C ASN A 97 4.33 7.54 11.69
N ALA A 98 5.10 7.49 10.60
CA ALA A 98 5.71 6.26 10.11
C ALA A 98 6.61 5.55 11.14
N TYR A 99 7.48 6.29 11.85
CA TYR A 99 8.36 5.71 12.88
C TYR A 99 7.55 5.09 14.03
N TRP A 100 6.53 5.80 14.51
CA TRP A 100 5.64 5.28 15.55
C TRP A 100 4.89 4.03 15.08
N ALA A 101 4.37 4.05 13.85
CA ALA A 101 3.58 2.97 13.28
C ALA A 101 4.41 1.68 13.18
N VAL A 102 5.63 1.76 12.65
CA VAL A 102 6.53 0.59 12.59
C VAL A 102 6.78 0.03 14.00
N CYS A 103 7.16 0.86 14.97
CA CYS A 103 7.37 0.40 16.36
C CYS A 103 6.12 -0.28 16.95
N LYS A 104 4.92 0.29 16.73
CA LYS A 104 3.66 -0.29 17.20
C LYS A 104 3.37 -1.64 16.55
N LEU A 105 3.49 -1.73 15.23
CA LEU A 105 3.12 -2.91 14.46
C LEU A 105 4.09 -4.07 14.68
N GLU A 106 5.37 -3.78 14.93
CA GLU A 106 6.35 -4.78 15.35
C GLU A 106 5.92 -5.47 16.66
N ASN A 107 5.41 -4.70 17.62
CA ASN A 107 4.86 -5.25 18.87
C ASN A 107 3.62 -6.12 18.61
N ASP A 108 2.73 -5.69 17.71
CA ASP A 108 1.55 -6.46 17.35
C ASP A 108 1.93 -7.81 16.69
N LEU A 109 2.95 -7.80 15.83
CA LEU A 109 3.39 -8.96 15.04
C LEU A 109 3.93 -10.09 15.93
N VAL A 110 4.69 -9.73 16.97
CA VAL A 110 5.30 -10.71 17.89
C VAL A 110 4.42 -11.06 19.10
N SER A 111 3.35 -10.30 19.36
CA SER A 111 2.46 -10.55 20.48
C SER A 111 1.70 -11.89 20.31
N PRO A 112 1.60 -12.72 21.37
CA PRO A 112 0.79 -13.94 21.37
C PRO A 112 -0.71 -13.66 21.45
N HIS A 113 -1.11 -12.41 21.74
CA HIS A 113 -2.51 -12.00 21.89
C HIS A 113 -3.11 -11.40 20.61
N THR A 114 -2.29 -11.18 19.58
CA THR A 114 -2.72 -10.66 18.28
C THR A 114 -3.21 -11.80 17.39
N SER A 115 -4.40 -11.68 16.80
CA SER A 115 -4.93 -12.68 15.88
C SER A 115 -4.10 -12.77 14.60
N ILE A 116 -4.23 -13.85 13.83
CA ILE A 116 -3.48 -14.01 12.58
C ILE A 116 -3.87 -12.94 11.54
N GLU A 117 -5.14 -12.54 11.50
CA GLU A 117 -5.65 -11.49 10.62
C GLU A 117 -5.07 -10.12 11.00
N GLN A 118 -4.97 -9.84 12.31
CA GLN A 118 -4.35 -8.61 12.80
C GLN A 118 -2.83 -8.60 12.52
N LYS A 119 -2.17 -9.76 12.62
CA LYS A 119 -0.76 -9.91 12.23
C LYS A 119 -0.56 -9.70 10.73
N ALA A 120 -1.49 -10.17 9.90
CA ALA A 120 -1.44 -9.95 8.46
C ALA A 120 -1.56 -8.45 8.13
N VAL A 121 -2.50 -7.74 8.76
CA VAL A 121 -2.61 -6.27 8.63
C VAL A 121 -1.32 -5.58 9.10
N ALA A 122 -0.78 -5.99 10.25
CA ALA A 122 0.44 -5.41 10.79
C ALA A 122 1.65 -5.62 9.88
N LEU A 123 1.81 -6.84 9.36
CA LEU A 123 2.89 -7.18 8.43
C LEU A 123 2.79 -6.40 7.12
N LYS A 124 1.60 -6.27 6.55
CA LYS A 124 1.38 -5.46 5.32
C LYS A 124 1.74 -4.00 5.52
N TYR A 125 1.37 -3.42 6.66
CA TYR A 125 1.79 -2.06 6.99
C TYR A 125 3.30 -1.95 7.22
N ILE A 126 3.94 -2.90 7.91
CA ILE A 126 5.41 -2.87 8.08
C ILE A 126 6.11 -2.92 6.72
N ILE A 127 5.71 -3.83 5.83
CA ILE A 127 6.26 -3.94 4.47
C ILE A 127 6.20 -2.57 3.78
N HIS A 128 5.01 -2.00 3.70
CA HIS A 128 4.77 -0.74 3.02
C HIS A 128 5.53 0.44 3.66
N ILE A 129 5.39 0.63 4.97
CA ILE A 129 5.96 1.80 5.67
C ILE A 129 7.49 1.77 5.65
N VAL A 130 8.12 0.60 5.77
CA VAL A 130 9.59 0.50 5.65
C VAL A 130 10.04 0.98 4.28
N GLU A 131 9.28 0.69 3.22
CA GLU A 131 9.57 1.13 1.86
C GLU A 131 9.38 2.66 1.74
N ASP A 132 8.30 3.20 2.31
CA ASP A 132 8.03 4.65 2.39
C ASP A 132 9.18 5.42 3.07
N LEU A 133 9.70 4.90 4.18
CA LEU A 133 10.81 5.55 4.91
C LEU A 133 12.07 5.71 4.05
N HIS A 134 12.18 4.97 2.94
CA HIS A 134 13.28 5.09 2.00
C HIS A 134 13.01 6.05 0.83
N GLN A 135 11.75 6.44 0.62
CA GLN A 135 11.38 7.49 -0.34
C GLN A 135 11.72 8.87 0.28
N PRO A 136 12.65 9.65 -0.30
CA PRO A 136 13.08 10.92 0.27
C PRO A 136 11.92 11.84 0.69
N MET A 137 10.94 12.06 -0.19
CA MET A 137 9.84 12.98 0.04
C MET A 137 8.84 12.53 1.14
N HIS A 138 8.99 11.31 1.67
CA HIS A 138 8.24 10.81 2.84
C HIS A 138 8.91 11.17 4.17
N VAL A 139 10.17 11.63 4.15
CA VAL A 139 10.86 12.21 5.31
C VAL A 139 11.26 13.64 4.96
N SER A 140 10.30 14.54 5.13
CA SER A 140 10.31 15.86 4.52
C SER A 140 9.63 16.89 5.42
N ARG A 141 9.15 18.01 4.88
CA ARG A 141 8.59 19.12 5.67
C ARG A 141 7.08 19.27 5.45
N ALA A 142 6.38 19.67 6.51
CA ALA A 142 4.92 19.80 6.50
C ALA A 142 4.40 20.93 5.59
N GLU A 143 5.18 22.00 5.40
CA GLU A 143 4.74 23.24 4.75
C GLU A 143 4.29 23.02 3.31
N ASP A 144 4.89 22.04 2.63
CA ASP A 144 4.54 21.65 1.26
C ASP A 144 3.99 20.23 1.15
N LYS A 145 3.62 19.64 2.30
CA LYS A 145 3.09 18.26 2.40
C LYS A 145 4.04 17.27 1.72
N GLY A 146 5.32 17.36 2.04
CA GLY A 146 6.37 16.56 1.41
C GLY A 146 6.49 16.75 -0.09
N GLY A 147 6.45 18.00 -0.56
CA GLY A 147 6.60 18.36 -1.96
C GLY A 147 5.34 18.19 -2.82
N ASN A 148 4.23 17.71 -2.27
CA ASN A 148 2.96 17.59 -2.99
C ASN A 148 2.45 18.93 -3.53
N THR A 149 2.73 20.04 -2.83
CA THR A 149 2.32 21.38 -3.28
C THR A 149 3.36 22.08 -4.16
N ILE A 150 4.53 21.48 -4.38
CA ILE A 150 5.56 22.01 -5.29
C ILE A 150 5.29 21.47 -6.69
N GLN A 151 4.59 22.27 -7.50
CA GLN A 151 4.25 21.90 -8.89
C GLN A 151 5.48 21.99 -9.80
N LEU A 152 5.62 21.00 -10.68
CA LEU A 152 6.71 20.86 -11.64
C LEU A 152 6.17 20.55 -13.04
N ASN A 153 6.98 20.83 -14.05
CA ASN A 153 6.81 20.29 -15.40
C ASN A 153 7.92 19.27 -15.66
N TYR A 154 7.56 18.03 -15.98
CA TYR A 154 8.48 16.95 -16.33
C TYR A 154 8.07 16.37 -17.68
N ASP A 155 8.98 16.38 -18.66
CA ASP A 155 8.73 15.95 -20.05
C ASP A 155 7.49 16.60 -20.68
N GLY A 156 7.28 17.89 -20.41
CA GLY A 156 6.13 18.65 -20.90
C GLY A 156 4.83 18.40 -20.14
N GLN A 157 4.80 17.46 -19.19
CA GLN A 157 3.62 17.10 -18.40
C GLN A 157 3.65 17.73 -17.00
N GLY A 158 2.50 18.15 -16.51
CA GLY A 158 2.36 18.66 -15.14
C GLY A 158 2.51 17.53 -14.12
N THR A 159 3.28 17.77 -13.06
CA THR A 159 3.45 16.88 -11.90
C THR A 159 3.74 17.71 -10.65
N ASN A 160 4.07 17.07 -9.54
CA ASN A 160 4.65 17.71 -8.35
C ASN A 160 5.92 16.98 -7.90
N LEU A 161 6.70 17.58 -7.00
CA LEU A 161 7.98 17.02 -6.54
C LEU A 161 7.82 15.65 -5.89
N HIS A 162 6.76 15.44 -5.11
CA HIS A 162 6.48 14.16 -4.46
C HIS A 162 6.26 13.07 -5.51
N ALA A 163 5.29 13.28 -6.41
CA ALA A 163 4.94 12.32 -7.47
C ALA A 163 6.08 12.08 -8.48
N LEU A 164 6.96 13.07 -8.69
CA LEU A 164 8.16 12.90 -9.49
C LEU A 164 9.06 11.79 -8.92
N TRP A 165 9.29 11.83 -7.61
CA TRP A 165 10.14 10.88 -6.89
C TRP A 165 9.45 9.55 -6.59
N ASP A 166 8.16 9.55 -6.28
CA ASP A 166 7.41 8.30 -6.06
C ASP A 166 7.33 7.42 -7.28
N SER A 167 7.07 8.01 -8.45
CA SER A 167 6.64 7.24 -9.62
C SER A 167 7.35 7.66 -10.89
N LYS A 168 7.40 8.96 -11.22
CA LYS A 168 7.81 9.39 -12.57
C LYS A 168 9.26 9.05 -12.91
N LEU A 169 10.18 9.16 -11.96
CA LEU A 169 11.57 8.74 -12.18
C LEU A 169 11.67 7.21 -12.34
N ILE A 170 10.87 6.42 -11.65
CA ILE A 170 10.89 4.95 -11.80
C ILE A 170 10.28 4.56 -13.15
N ASP A 171 9.11 5.10 -13.46
CA ASP A 171 8.31 4.77 -14.64
C ASP A 171 8.98 5.21 -15.95
N HIS A 172 9.86 6.22 -15.92
CA HIS A 172 10.58 6.70 -17.10
C HIS A 172 11.40 5.58 -17.77
N GLY A 173 11.92 4.63 -16.99
CA GLY A 173 12.67 3.48 -17.53
C GLY A 173 11.77 2.44 -18.24
N GLY A 174 10.45 2.48 -18.05
CA GLY A 174 9.50 1.57 -18.67
C GLY A 174 9.59 0.11 -18.23
N LEU A 175 10.34 -0.17 -17.16
CA LEU A 175 10.53 -1.51 -16.60
C LEU A 175 9.44 -1.81 -15.56
N ASN A 176 8.97 -3.04 -15.53
CA ASN A 176 8.10 -3.52 -14.45
C ASN A 176 8.91 -3.88 -13.20
N ASP A 177 8.22 -4.18 -12.11
CA ASP A 177 8.81 -4.50 -10.81
C ASP A 177 9.72 -5.73 -10.82
N GLU A 178 9.39 -6.76 -11.60
CA GLU A 178 10.22 -7.96 -11.75
C GLU A 178 11.54 -7.65 -12.46
N GLN A 179 11.48 -6.88 -13.55
CA GLN A 179 12.64 -6.44 -14.32
C GLN A 179 13.55 -5.51 -13.51
N LEU A 180 12.96 -4.57 -12.77
CA LEU A 180 13.70 -3.67 -11.88
C LEU A 180 14.37 -4.45 -10.75
N ALA A 181 13.65 -5.37 -10.09
CA ALA A 181 14.23 -6.18 -9.03
C ALA A 181 15.39 -7.04 -9.57
N ALA A 182 15.22 -7.67 -10.73
CA ALA A 182 16.29 -8.42 -11.39
C ALA A 182 17.53 -7.56 -11.71
N GLN A 183 17.34 -6.29 -12.08
CA GLN A 183 18.44 -5.36 -12.37
C GLN A 183 19.09 -4.79 -11.09
N TYR A 184 18.31 -4.62 -10.03
CA TYR A 184 18.73 -3.91 -8.82
C TYR A 184 19.29 -4.87 -7.77
N ASP A 185 18.89 -6.13 -7.75
CA ASP A 185 19.29 -7.10 -6.72
C ASP A 185 20.68 -7.74 -6.96
N HIS A 186 21.69 -6.89 -7.11
CA HIS A 186 23.08 -7.27 -7.31
C HIS A 186 23.99 -6.54 -6.30
N ILE A 187 23.64 -6.67 -5.02
CA ILE A 187 24.29 -5.94 -3.93
C ILE A 187 25.36 -6.83 -3.27
N PRO A 188 26.59 -6.34 -3.05
CA PRO A 188 27.64 -7.12 -2.40
C PRO A 188 27.22 -7.57 -0.99
N SER A 189 27.56 -8.80 -0.59
CA SER A 189 27.16 -9.34 0.72
C SER A 189 27.65 -8.53 1.93
N ALA A 190 28.78 -7.82 1.80
CA ALA A 190 29.26 -6.90 2.83
C ALA A 190 28.31 -5.70 3.01
N THR A 191 27.87 -5.11 1.91
CA THR A 191 26.91 -4.00 1.88
C THR A 191 25.54 -4.44 2.39
N ILE A 192 25.08 -5.66 2.05
CA ILE A 192 23.84 -6.22 2.61
C ILE A 192 23.89 -6.25 4.14
N LYS A 193 24.97 -6.79 4.71
CA LYS A 193 25.14 -6.86 6.18
C LYS A 193 25.19 -5.48 6.82
N GLU A 194 25.89 -4.54 6.20
CA GLU A 194 25.96 -3.14 6.65
C GLU A 194 24.56 -2.50 6.68
N TRP A 195 23.81 -2.60 5.59
CA TRP A 195 22.48 -2.01 5.49
C TRP A 195 21.49 -2.65 6.47
N GLN A 196 21.56 -3.97 6.71
CA GLN A 196 20.72 -4.67 7.67
C GLN A 196 21.04 -4.34 9.14
N HIS A 197 22.22 -3.78 9.44
CA HIS A 197 22.57 -3.30 10.78
C HIS A 197 22.19 -1.84 11.03
N ALA A 198 21.81 -1.09 10.00
CA ALA A 198 21.40 0.30 10.16
C ALA A 198 20.08 0.40 10.95
N SER A 199 20.00 1.35 11.89
CA SER A 199 18.77 1.61 12.64
C SER A 199 17.71 2.31 11.77
N MET A 200 16.42 2.17 12.12
CA MET A 200 15.35 2.91 11.44
C MET A 200 15.57 4.43 11.42
N ILE A 201 16.13 5.02 12.48
CA ILE A 201 16.50 6.44 12.52
C ILE A 201 17.52 6.79 11.43
N GLN A 202 18.49 5.90 11.20
CA GLN A 202 19.49 6.08 10.14
C GLN A 202 18.82 6.01 8.75
N TRP A 203 17.86 5.11 8.54
CA TRP A 203 17.15 5.01 7.26
C TRP A 203 16.45 6.32 6.90
N MET A 204 15.75 6.89 7.88
CA MET A 204 15.00 8.14 7.72
C MET A 204 15.93 9.35 7.60
N TRP A 205 17.04 9.36 8.33
CA TRP A 205 18.05 10.41 8.21
C TRP A 205 18.63 10.49 6.80
N GLU A 206 18.92 9.36 6.17
CA GLU A 206 19.40 9.32 4.78
C GLU A 206 18.37 9.90 3.80
N SER A 207 17.09 9.52 3.95
CA SER A 207 15.98 10.12 3.18
C SER A 207 15.94 11.64 3.38
N TYR A 208 15.97 12.10 4.63
CA TYR A 208 15.95 13.52 5.00
C TYR A 208 17.12 14.32 4.38
N GLN A 209 18.32 13.73 4.34
CA GLN A 209 19.49 14.35 3.69
C GLN A 209 19.34 14.46 2.17
N ILE A 210 18.67 13.50 1.53
CA ILE A 210 18.32 13.60 0.12
C ILE A 210 17.29 14.73 -0.06
N THR A 211 16.22 14.74 0.72
CA THR A 211 15.15 15.74 0.65
C THR A 211 15.66 17.19 0.72
N ALA A 212 16.62 17.47 1.62
CA ALA A 212 17.23 18.80 1.73
C ALA A 212 17.92 19.25 0.42
N ARG A 213 18.57 18.32 -0.29
CA ARG A 213 19.17 18.59 -1.61
C ARG A 213 18.09 18.84 -2.66
N LEU A 214 17.04 18.02 -2.68
CA LEU A 214 15.95 18.15 -3.65
C LEU A 214 15.23 19.49 -3.58
N TYR A 215 14.95 19.99 -2.36
CA TYR A 215 14.37 21.32 -2.20
C TYR A 215 15.28 22.42 -2.77
N THR A 216 16.59 22.32 -2.52
CA THR A 216 17.58 23.28 -3.02
C THR A 216 17.63 23.30 -4.55
N GLU A 217 17.62 22.13 -5.18
CA GLU A 217 17.66 21.99 -6.64
C GLU A 217 16.40 22.52 -7.30
N VAL A 218 15.23 22.18 -6.75
CA VAL A 218 13.94 22.57 -7.31
C VAL A 218 13.75 24.08 -7.23
N ASP A 219 14.28 24.75 -6.20
CA ASP A 219 14.29 26.21 -6.10
C ASP A 219 15.20 26.91 -7.12
N GLN A 220 16.16 26.19 -7.70
CA GLN A 220 17.02 26.67 -8.77
C GLN A 220 16.42 26.40 -10.17
N MET A 221 15.36 25.59 -10.28
CA MET A 221 14.74 25.27 -11.57
C MET A 221 14.02 26.47 -12.17
N LYS A 222 14.44 26.85 -13.38
CA LYS A 222 13.76 27.88 -14.17
C LYS A 222 12.34 27.42 -14.49
N ASN A 223 11.36 28.25 -14.15
CA ASN A 223 9.93 28.00 -14.40
C ASN A 223 9.43 26.64 -13.88
N ARG A 224 10.05 26.09 -12.83
CA ARG A 224 9.74 24.75 -12.28
C ARG A 224 9.74 23.63 -13.35
N THR A 225 10.53 23.81 -14.41
CA THR A 225 10.72 22.81 -15.46
C THR A 225 11.91 21.94 -15.07
N VAL A 226 11.66 20.63 -14.95
CA VAL A 226 12.68 19.63 -14.67
C VAL A 226 13.53 19.45 -15.92
N PRO A 227 14.85 19.66 -15.85
CA PRO A 227 15.71 19.50 -17.02
C PRO A 227 15.92 18.02 -17.37
N ASP A 228 16.17 17.70 -18.64
CA ASP A 228 16.40 16.33 -19.11
C ASP A 228 17.49 15.60 -18.30
N ALA A 229 18.58 16.31 -17.97
CA ALA A 229 19.70 15.78 -17.18
C ALA A 229 19.32 15.43 -15.72
N TYR A 230 18.14 15.83 -15.23
CA TYR A 230 17.67 15.53 -13.89
C TYR A 230 17.47 14.02 -13.72
N TYR A 231 16.94 13.33 -14.73
CA TYR A 231 16.70 11.89 -14.67
C TYR A 231 18.01 11.12 -14.45
N ASP A 232 19.00 11.34 -15.33
CA ASP A 232 20.30 10.66 -15.28
C ASP A 232 21.05 10.93 -13.96
N ALA A 233 20.89 12.14 -13.40
CA ALA A 233 21.52 12.51 -12.15
C ALA A 233 20.88 11.83 -10.91
N HIS A 234 19.58 11.52 -10.96
CA HIS A 234 18.82 11.07 -9.79
C HIS A 234 18.39 9.60 -9.82
N ILE A 235 18.28 8.98 -11.00
CA ILE A 235 17.93 7.56 -11.08
C ILE A 235 18.89 6.63 -10.31
N PRO A 236 20.22 6.92 -10.17
CA PRO A 236 21.09 6.12 -9.31
C PRO A 236 20.71 6.20 -7.83
N ILE A 237 20.23 7.37 -7.37
CA ILE A 237 19.77 7.56 -5.99
C ILE A 237 18.48 6.76 -5.76
N VAL A 238 17.51 6.87 -6.69
CA VAL A 238 16.26 6.09 -6.64
C VAL A 238 16.55 4.59 -6.56
N LYS A 239 17.45 4.10 -7.42
CA LYS A 239 17.91 2.70 -7.39
C LYS A 239 18.48 2.32 -6.01
N GLU A 240 19.39 3.11 -5.47
CA GLU A 240 20.01 2.83 -4.17
C GLU A 240 18.96 2.82 -3.04
N ARG A 241 17.99 3.73 -3.05
CA ARG A 241 16.92 3.76 -2.04
C ARG A 241 16.00 2.54 -2.13
N ILE A 242 15.64 2.09 -3.33
CA ILE A 242 14.87 0.84 -3.54
C ILE A 242 15.66 -0.39 -3.06
N GLN A 243 16.96 -0.46 -3.37
CA GLN A 243 17.83 -1.53 -2.88
C GLN A 243 17.90 -1.54 -1.35
N MET A 244 18.15 -0.37 -0.73
CA MET A 244 18.18 -0.24 0.72
C MET A 244 16.86 -0.64 1.36
N ALA A 245 15.72 -0.20 0.81
CA ALA A 245 14.39 -0.54 1.30
C ALA A 245 14.16 -2.06 1.34
N GLY A 246 14.41 -2.76 0.23
CA GLY A 246 14.25 -4.21 0.17
C GLY A 246 15.18 -4.96 1.12
N ILE A 247 16.47 -4.58 1.16
CA ILE A 247 17.46 -5.22 2.04
C ILE A 247 17.16 -5.00 3.52
N ARG A 248 16.76 -3.78 3.91
CA ARG A 248 16.44 -3.43 5.30
C ARG A 248 15.11 -4.01 5.74
N LEU A 249 14.11 -4.07 4.86
CA LEU A 249 12.87 -4.81 5.11
C LEU A 249 13.16 -6.29 5.37
N ALA A 250 13.95 -6.96 4.52
CA ALA A 250 14.36 -8.34 4.76
C ALA A 250 15.11 -8.49 6.09
N GLY A 251 16.04 -7.59 6.39
CA GLY A 251 16.79 -7.58 7.66
C GLY A 251 15.87 -7.47 8.88
N LEU A 252 14.91 -6.56 8.84
CA LEU A 252 13.93 -6.36 9.90
C LEU A 252 13.05 -7.60 10.09
N LEU A 253 12.47 -8.12 9.01
CA LEU A 253 11.60 -9.31 9.07
C LEU A 253 12.39 -10.54 9.56
N ASN A 254 13.64 -10.70 9.13
CA ASN A 254 14.55 -11.74 9.62
C ASN A 254 14.78 -11.62 11.13
N GLN A 255 14.97 -10.41 11.64
CA GLN A 255 15.14 -10.19 13.08
C GLN A 255 13.85 -10.52 13.84
N ILE A 256 12.70 -9.98 13.42
CA ILE A 256 11.38 -10.22 14.04
C ILE A 256 11.10 -11.72 14.16
N PHE A 257 11.26 -12.47 13.07
CA PHE A 257 10.92 -13.90 13.03
C PHE A 257 12.04 -14.85 13.48
N SER A 258 13.19 -14.32 13.94
CA SER A 258 14.26 -15.14 14.54
C SER A 258 13.94 -15.66 15.94
N GLY A 259 12.88 -15.14 16.59
CA GLY A 259 12.52 -15.47 17.97
C GLY A 259 13.38 -14.78 19.05
N HIS A 260 14.39 -14.00 18.66
CA HIS A 260 15.22 -13.17 19.55
C HIS A 260 14.92 -11.67 19.45
N PHE A 261 13.81 -11.31 18.79
CA PHE A 261 13.43 -9.92 18.61
C PHE A 261 12.95 -9.29 19.92
N VAL A 262 13.54 -8.16 20.27
CA VAL A 262 13.05 -7.28 21.34
C VAL A 262 12.44 -6.07 20.64
N ALA A 263 11.11 -5.97 20.67
CA ALA A 263 10.41 -4.87 20.03
C ALA A 263 10.87 -3.53 20.62
N PRO A 264 11.10 -2.50 19.78
CA PRO A 264 11.42 -1.17 20.27
C PRO A 264 10.25 -0.62 21.06
N ALA A 265 10.57 0.24 22.04
CA ALA A 265 9.56 0.95 22.79
C ALA A 265 8.71 1.80 21.84
N VAL A 266 7.40 1.62 21.89
CA VAL A 266 6.45 2.46 21.16
C VAL A 266 6.50 3.87 21.76
N PRO A 267 6.82 4.92 20.98
CA PRO A 267 6.76 6.29 21.48
C PRO A 267 5.36 6.60 22.04
N ALA A 268 5.30 7.30 23.17
CA ALA A 268 4.02 7.66 23.77
C ALA A 268 3.26 8.62 22.85
N VAL A 269 2.10 8.19 22.35
CA VAL A 269 1.25 9.02 21.49
C VAL A 269 0.12 9.64 22.31
N SER A 270 -0.09 10.93 22.09
CA SER A 270 -1.30 11.64 22.51
C SER A 270 -2.40 11.28 21.52
N VAL A 271 -3.10 10.18 21.79
CA VAL A 271 -4.31 9.85 21.04
C VAL A 271 -5.46 10.61 21.69
N ALA A 272 -6.10 11.53 20.95
CA ALA A 272 -7.48 11.86 21.27
C ALA A 272 -8.28 10.55 21.15
N ALA A 273 -8.91 10.12 22.25
CA ALA A 273 -9.57 8.83 22.32
C ALA A 273 -10.54 8.65 21.14
N PRO A 274 -10.47 7.52 20.39
CA PRO A 274 -11.56 7.18 19.50
C PRO A 274 -12.81 6.96 20.37
N ALA A 275 -13.95 7.50 19.92
CA ALA A 275 -15.24 7.22 20.55
C ALA A 275 -15.44 5.71 20.59
N ALA A 276 -15.59 5.17 21.80
CA ALA A 276 -15.86 3.76 22.03
C ALA A 276 -17.06 3.33 21.19
N ALA A 277 -16.85 2.35 20.29
CA ALA A 277 -17.96 1.63 19.70
C ALA A 277 -18.70 0.90 20.84
N PRO A 278 -20.04 0.95 20.88
CA PRO A 278 -20.79 0.25 21.93
C PRO A 278 -20.60 -1.26 21.76
N ALA A 279 -20.24 -1.92 22.86
CA ALA A 279 -20.28 -3.37 22.94
C ALA A 279 -21.73 -3.85 22.82
N SER A 280 -22.09 -4.51 21.72
CA SER A 280 -23.28 -5.34 21.69
C SER A 280 -22.88 -6.78 21.99
N ALA A 281 -23.28 -7.25 23.17
CA ALA A 281 -23.29 -8.67 23.49
C ALA A 281 -24.30 -9.37 22.58
N ALA A 282 -23.84 -10.33 21.78
CA ALA A 282 -24.69 -11.33 21.15
C ALA A 282 -23.98 -12.69 21.22
N SER A 283 -24.53 -13.55 22.08
CA SER A 283 -24.30 -15.00 22.07
C SER A 283 -24.90 -15.59 20.80
N ALA A 284 -24.11 -16.32 20.01
CA ALA A 284 -24.63 -17.38 19.13
C ALA A 284 -23.49 -18.28 18.61
N THR A 285 -23.55 -19.53 19.05
CA THR A 285 -23.19 -20.80 18.38
C THR A 285 -22.46 -20.75 17.03
N ALA A 286 -21.38 -21.53 16.96
CA ALA A 286 -20.62 -21.88 15.75
C ALA A 286 -21.52 -22.30 14.57
N PRO A 287 -21.22 -21.89 13.32
CA PRO A 287 -21.88 -22.46 12.18
C PRO A 287 -21.19 -23.76 11.75
N ALA A 288 -22.03 -24.77 11.59
CA ALA A 288 -21.76 -26.04 10.95
C ALA A 288 -21.46 -25.85 9.46
N VAL A 289 -20.82 -26.87 8.89
CA VAL A 289 -20.64 -27.13 7.46
C VAL A 289 -21.97 -26.93 6.72
N VAL A 290 -22.04 -25.99 5.78
CA VAL A 290 -23.22 -25.80 4.91
C VAL A 290 -22.91 -26.33 3.51
N SER A 291 -23.65 -27.38 3.17
CA SER A 291 -23.80 -27.97 1.83
C SER A 291 -24.29 -26.96 0.80
N ALA A 292 -23.85 -27.13 -0.45
CA ALA A 292 -24.29 -26.38 -1.62
C ALA A 292 -25.82 -26.24 -1.72
N ALA A 293 -26.32 -25.00 -1.71
CA ALA A 293 -27.70 -24.68 -2.07
C ALA A 293 -27.80 -24.53 -3.59
N SER A 294 -28.56 -25.42 -4.25
CA SER A 294 -28.68 -25.55 -5.71
C SER A 294 -29.74 -24.63 -6.33
N GLY A 295 -29.78 -23.35 -5.94
CA GLY A 295 -30.76 -22.37 -6.45
C GLY A 295 -30.13 -21.03 -6.86
N PRO A 296 -30.82 -20.21 -7.68
CA PRO A 296 -30.34 -18.88 -8.05
C PRO A 296 -30.25 -17.97 -6.82
N TYR A 297 -29.17 -17.21 -6.71
CA TYR A 297 -29.01 -16.17 -5.70
C TYR A 297 -29.57 -14.86 -6.26
N CYS A 298 -30.62 -14.32 -5.64
CA CYS A 298 -31.31 -13.12 -6.12
C CYS A 298 -31.14 -11.95 -5.14
N ASP A 299 -30.54 -10.85 -5.61
CA ASP A 299 -30.42 -9.62 -4.83
C ASP A 299 -30.18 -8.41 -5.75
N LYS A 300 -30.20 -7.20 -5.18
CA LYS A 300 -29.87 -5.97 -5.89
C LYS A 300 -28.36 -5.82 -6.05
N VAL A 301 -27.91 -5.31 -7.20
CA VAL A 301 -26.52 -4.91 -7.43
C VAL A 301 -26.27 -3.52 -6.86
N TYR A 302 -25.35 -3.44 -5.91
CA TYR A 302 -24.96 -2.20 -5.22
C TYR A 302 -23.60 -1.67 -5.69
N GLY A 303 -22.80 -2.49 -6.36
CA GLY A 303 -21.51 -2.07 -6.89
C GLY A 303 -21.06 -2.95 -8.04
N GLY A 304 -20.24 -2.38 -8.92
CA GLY A 304 -19.65 -3.05 -10.08
C GLY A 304 -18.27 -2.48 -10.35
N ARG A 305 -17.27 -3.35 -10.59
CA ARG A 305 -15.91 -2.94 -10.91
C ARG A 305 -15.32 -3.79 -12.02
N TYR A 306 -14.81 -3.12 -13.05
CA TYR A 306 -13.98 -3.72 -14.09
C TYR A 306 -12.50 -3.58 -13.73
N PHE A 307 -11.71 -4.60 -14.04
CA PHE A 307 -10.28 -4.65 -13.78
C PHE A 307 -9.52 -4.76 -15.11
N ASP A 308 -8.98 -3.65 -15.59
CA ASP A 308 -8.32 -3.55 -16.90
C ASP A 308 -7.17 -4.56 -17.09
N ASN A 309 -6.47 -4.90 -16.00
CA ASN A 309 -5.33 -5.83 -16.00
C ASN A 309 -5.71 -7.30 -16.23
N SER A 310 -6.92 -7.70 -15.84
CA SER A 310 -7.40 -9.09 -15.91
C SER A 310 -8.59 -9.27 -16.85
N GLY A 311 -9.18 -8.17 -17.33
CA GLY A 311 -10.43 -8.18 -18.07
C GLY A 311 -11.64 -8.63 -17.25
N MET A 312 -11.49 -8.84 -15.94
CA MET A 312 -12.53 -9.36 -15.06
C MET A 312 -13.50 -8.25 -14.61
N THR A 313 -14.77 -8.61 -14.42
CA THR A 313 -15.76 -7.75 -13.77
C THR A 313 -16.31 -8.41 -12.50
N LEU A 314 -16.40 -7.63 -11.42
CA LEU A 314 -17.05 -8.02 -10.17
C LEU A 314 -18.34 -7.23 -9.96
N LEU A 315 -19.41 -7.89 -9.53
CA LEU A 315 -20.66 -7.24 -9.10
C LEU A 315 -20.98 -7.60 -7.64
N ASN A 316 -21.37 -6.61 -6.85
CA ASN A 316 -21.66 -6.74 -5.43
C ASN A 316 -23.16 -6.80 -5.20
N LEU A 317 -23.65 -7.91 -4.66
CA LEU A 317 -25.06 -8.17 -4.42
C LEU A 317 -25.41 -8.06 -2.93
N GLY A 318 -26.54 -7.43 -2.63
CA GLY A 318 -27.08 -7.34 -1.27
C GLY A 318 -26.36 -6.37 -0.32
N GLY A 319 -25.40 -5.60 -0.84
CA GLY A 319 -24.68 -4.55 -0.12
C GLY A 319 -23.55 -3.98 -0.98
N GLU A 320 -23.12 -2.75 -0.68
CA GLU A 320 -21.90 -2.18 -1.26
C GLU A 320 -20.66 -2.87 -0.69
N TYR A 321 -19.57 -2.91 -1.45
CA TYR A 321 -18.30 -3.38 -0.91
C TYR A 321 -17.87 -2.54 0.31
N PRO A 322 -17.43 -3.15 1.43
CA PRO A 322 -17.15 -4.58 1.64
C PRO A 322 -18.31 -5.40 2.25
N ASN A 323 -19.50 -4.83 2.40
CA ASN A 323 -20.64 -5.45 3.09
C ASN A 323 -21.58 -6.24 2.16
N GLN A 324 -21.14 -6.54 0.94
CA GLN A 324 -21.92 -7.35 0.01
C GLN A 324 -22.11 -8.75 0.55
N LYS A 325 -23.30 -9.29 0.36
CA LYS A 325 -23.63 -10.66 0.78
C LYS A 325 -23.12 -11.70 -0.20
N MET A 326 -22.93 -11.31 -1.45
CA MET A 326 -22.45 -12.17 -2.53
C MET A 326 -21.70 -11.32 -3.56
N THR A 327 -20.60 -11.85 -4.09
CA THR A 327 -19.90 -11.25 -5.24
C THR A 327 -20.08 -12.11 -6.48
N VAL A 328 -20.52 -11.50 -7.58
CA VAL A 328 -20.57 -12.18 -8.89
C VAL A 328 -19.27 -11.91 -9.62
N VAL A 329 -18.64 -12.97 -10.11
CA VAL A 329 -17.36 -12.93 -10.81
C VAL A 329 -17.59 -13.27 -12.27
N ILE A 330 -17.28 -12.33 -13.17
CA ILE A 330 -17.26 -12.56 -14.62
C ILE A 330 -15.80 -12.46 -15.05
N ARG A 331 -15.16 -13.60 -15.35
CA ARG A 331 -13.74 -13.66 -15.74
C ARG A 331 -13.51 -13.00 -17.10
N GLY A 332 -12.27 -12.59 -17.35
CA GLY A 332 -11.90 -11.92 -18.60
C GLY A 332 -12.24 -12.72 -19.84
N GLU A 333 -12.03 -14.04 -19.83
CA GLU A 333 -12.38 -14.92 -20.95
C GLU A 333 -13.88 -14.92 -21.29
N ASP A 334 -14.74 -14.71 -20.30
CA ASP A 334 -16.20 -14.77 -20.45
C ASP A 334 -16.84 -13.39 -20.65
N ARG A 335 -16.15 -12.32 -20.25
CA ARG A 335 -16.67 -10.95 -20.31
C ARG A 335 -17.09 -10.54 -21.72
N SER A 336 -16.38 -11.01 -22.75
CA SER A 336 -16.68 -10.71 -24.15
C SER A 336 -18.05 -11.21 -24.62
N LYS A 337 -18.66 -12.17 -23.91
CA LYS A 337 -20.01 -12.69 -24.19
C LYS A 337 -21.12 -11.73 -23.77
N PHE A 338 -20.82 -10.77 -22.90
CA PHE A 338 -21.77 -9.76 -22.43
C PHE A 338 -21.81 -8.59 -23.41
N LYS A 339 -23.00 -8.31 -23.95
CA LYS A 339 -23.21 -7.23 -24.93
C LYS A 339 -22.92 -5.85 -24.35
N ASP A 340 -23.38 -5.61 -23.12
CA ASP A 340 -23.18 -4.37 -22.39
C ASP A 340 -22.13 -4.56 -21.29
N ALA A 341 -21.50 -3.48 -20.85
CA ALA A 341 -20.55 -3.50 -19.75
C ALA A 341 -21.24 -3.92 -18.44
N PRO A 342 -20.97 -5.11 -17.87
CA PRO A 342 -21.76 -5.64 -16.76
C PRO A 342 -21.74 -4.73 -15.52
N GLU A 343 -20.61 -4.10 -15.23
CA GLU A 343 -20.42 -3.21 -14.08
C GLU A 343 -21.31 -1.95 -14.12
N THR A 344 -21.70 -1.50 -15.31
CA THR A 344 -22.60 -0.36 -15.47
C THR A 344 -24.02 -0.82 -15.78
N PHE A 345 -24.18 -1.85 -16.62
CA PHE A 345 -25.48 -2.33 -17.06
C PHE A 345 -26.31 -2.91 -15.92
N TYR A 346 -25.71 -3.66 -14.98
CA TYR A 346 -26.45 -4.26 -13.88
C TYR A 346 -26.55 -3.37 -12.64
N MET A 347 -25.83 -2.24 -12.62
CA MET A 347 -25.80 -1.33 -11.48
C MET A 347 -27.22 -0.91 -11.05
N GLY A 348 -27.53 -1.11 -9.77
CA GLY A 348 -28.81 -0.75 -9.17
C GLY A 348 -30.00 -1.67 -9.53
N LYS A 349 -29.82 -2.65 -10.43
CA LYS A 349 -30.87 -3.59 -10.83
C LYS A 349 -30.98 -4.75 -9.83
N GLN A 350 -32.17 -5.34 -9.75
CA GLN A 350 -32.38 -6.62 -9.05
C GLN A 350 -32.10 -7.76 -10.03
N ILE A 351 -31.19 -8.65 -9.66
CA ILE A 351 -30.77 -9.76 -10.53
C ILE A 351 -30.83 -11.08 -9.79
N CYS A 352 -31.12 -12.15 -10.52
CA CYS A 352 -30.96 -13.53 -10.07
C CYS A 352 -29.79 -14.16 -10.81
N VAL A 353 -28.85 -14.75 -10.05
CA VAL A 353 -27.60 -15.28 -10.59
C VAL A 353 -27.46 -16.76 -10.28
N THR A 354 -27.11 -17.52 -11.30
CA THR A 354 -26.75 -18.94 -11.18
C THR A 354 -25.28 -19.12 -11.57
N GLY A 355 -24.61 -20.13 -11.02
CA GLY A 355 -23.21 -20.39 -11.36
C GLY A 355 -22.49 -21.18 -10.29
N LYS A 356 -21.18 -21.34 -10.48
CA LYS A 356 -20.37 -22.07 -9.51
C LYS A 356 -20.17 -21.18 -8.28
N GLN A 357 -20.69 -21.62 -7.14
CA GLN A 357 -20.49 -20.93 -5.87
C GLN A 357 -19.18 -21.37 -5.25
N GLU A 358 -18.37 -20.40 -4.83
CA GLU A 358 -17.06 -20.63 -4.21
C GLU A 358 -16.87 -19.67 -3.04
N MET A 359 -15.96 -20.01 -2.14
CA MET A 359 -15.50 -19.11 -1.08
C MET A 359 -14.13 -18.57 -1.46
N TYR A 360 -14.02 -17.25 -1.62
CA TYR A 360 -12.76 -16.59 -1.93
C TYR A 360 -12.44 -15.57 -0.82
N LYS A 361 -11.28 -15.72 -0.18
CA LYS A 361 -10.84 -14.89 0.96
C LYS A 361 -11.94 -14.73 2.04
N GLY A 362 -12.65 -15.83 2.35
CA GLY A 362 -13.70 -15.87 3.36
C GLY A 362 -15.05 -15.26 2.93
N ARG A 363 -15.20 -14.87 1.66
CA ARG A 363 -16.44 -14.31 1.11
C ARG A 363 -17.08 -15.23 0.07
N PRO A 364 -18.41 -15.32 0.03
CA PRO A 364 -19.10 -16.11 -0.97
C PRO A 364 -19.09 -15.38 -2.32
N GLU A 365 -18.73 -16.12 -3.37
CA GLU A 365 -18.72 -15.66 -4.75
C GLU A 365 -19.47 -16.62 -5.67
N ILE A 366 -20.05 -16.10 -6.76
CA ILE A 366 -20.64 -16.89 -7.85
C ILE A 366 -19.91 -16.58 -9.14
N VAL A 367 -19.25 -17.58 -9.70
CA VAL A 367 -18.59 -17.47 -11.01
C VAL A 367 -19.63 -17.67 -12.12
N VAL A 368 -19.72 -16.67 -12.99
CA VAL A 368 -20.62 -16.63 -14.15
C VAL A 368 -19.79 -16.72 -15.43
N THR A 369 -20.16 -17.69 -16.27
CA THR A 369 -19.45 -17.99 -17.54
C THR A 369 -20.29 -17.70 -18.78
N ASP A 370 -21.60 -17.47 -18.61
CA ASP A 370 -22.54 -17.17 -19.69
C ASP A 370 -23.57 -16.11 -19.25
N PRO A 371 -23.93 -15.13 -20.11
CA PRO A 371 -24.92 -14.11 -19.76
C PRO A 371 -26.30 -14.65 -19.37
N SER A 372 -26.71 -15.82 -19.86
CA SER A 372 -27.99 -16.45 -19.51
C SER A 372 -28.09 -16.83 -18.03
N GLN A 373 -26.97 -16.88 -17.33
CA GLN A 373 -26.91 -17.16 -15.90
C GLN A 373 -27.31 -15.96 -15.03
N ILE A 374 -27.45 -14.76 -15.61
CA ILE A 374 -27.89 -13.54 -14.93
C ILE A 374 -29.22 -13.07 -15.53
N THR A 375 -30.29 -13.15 -14.74
CA THR A 375 -31.62 -12.65 -15.13
C THR A 375 -31.95 -11.38 -14.36
N VAL A 376 -32.18 -10.28 -15.07
CA VAL A 376 -32.73 -9.05 -14.48
C VAL A 376 -34.20 -9.27 -14.16
N GLN A 377 -34.63 -8.92 -12.95
CA GLN A 377 -36.02 -8.99 -12.50
C GLN A 377 -36.79 -7.70 -12.81
#